data_AF-A0A3A6TBR9-F1
#
_entry.id   AF-A0A3A6TBR9-F1
#
_cell.length_a   1.000
_cell.length_b   1.000
_cell.length_c   1.000
_cell.angle_alpha   90.00
_cell.angle_beta   90.00
_cell.angle_gamma   90.00
#
_symmetry.space_group_name_H-M   'P 1'
#
loop_
_entity.id
_entity.type
_entity.pdbx_description
1 polymer ?
#
loop_
_entity_poly.entity_id
_entity_poly.type
_entity_poly.pdbx_seq_one_letter_code
_entity_poly.pdbx_strand_id
1 'polypeptide(L)'
;MKTTLTKGSLASEKESAVKRLTYKFINEKVIEPEAHISSNAQFIGYKTFVVQNIEINNINTCYKMARYRLADGSIVSAQLPAELKGSHFGTTLRTYVLYQHHHCQVTQSLLLEQLSEWGVDISADQLNRLLSEKYDDFHQPRNISLLRSQA
;
A
#
# COMPACT_ATOMS: atom_id res chain seq x y z
N MET A 1 -56.85 -22.42 -18.03
CA MET A 1 -56.29 -23.76 -17.80
C MET A 1 -55.22 -23.67 -16.73
N LYS A 2 -55.35 -24.47 -15.66
CA LYS A 2 -54.31 -24.67 -14.65
C LYS A 2 -53.32 -25.71 -15.19
N THR A 3 -52.02 -25.46 -15.06
CA THR A 3 -51.04 -26.52 -14.83
C THR A 3 -49.99 -26.03 -13.83
N THR A 4 -49.74 -26.88 -12.85
CA THR A 4 -49.06 -26.67 -11.58
C THR A 4 -47.70 -27.38 -11.57
N LEU A 5 -46.80 -26.91 -10.69
CA LEU A 5 -45.60 -27.59 -10.13
C LEU A 5 -44.36 -27.61 -11.05
N THR A 6 -43.11 -27.38 -10.61
CA THR A 6 -42.46 -27.67 -9.31
C THR A 6 -41.38 -26.62 -8.97
N LYS A 7 -41.48 -25.97 -7.81
CA LYS A 7 -40.34 -25.33 -7.15
C LYS A 7 -39.62 -26.40 -6.31
N GLY A 8 -38.56 -26.97 -6.87
CA GLY A 8 -37.62 -27.80 -6.14
C GLY A 8 -36.59 -26.92 -5.44
N SER A 9 -36.77 -26.75 -4.13
CA SER A 9 -35.73 -26.30 -3.20
C SER A 9 -34.68 -27.39 -3.04
N LEU A 10 -33.39 -27.05 -3.10
CA LEU A 10 -32.31 -27.81 -2.45
C LEU A 10 -31.24 -26.85 -1.89
N ALA A 11 -31.33 -26.67 -0.56
CA ALA A 11 -30.29 -26.47 0.45
C ALA A 11 -29.08 -25.59 0.06
N SER A 12 -28.92 -24.37 0.59
CA SER A 12 -28.52 -24.04 1.97
C SER A 12 -27.20 -24.67 2.43
N GLU A 13 -26.09 -24.28 1.80
CA GLU A 13 -24.79 -24.31 2.47
C GLU A 13 -24.54 -22.96 3.13
N LYS A 14 -24.29 -23.01 4.44
CA LYS A 14 -24.05 -21.88 5.32
C LYS A 14 -22.84 -21.09 4.83
N GLU A 15 -23.07 -19.99 4.12
CA GLU A 15 -22.05 -18.98 3.86
C GLU A 15 -21.81 -18.25 5.19
N SER A 16 -20.90 -18.78 6.00
CA SER A 16 -20.30 -18.07 7.13
C SER A 16 -20.00 -16.65 6.66
N ALA A 17 -20.46 -15.65 7.43
CA ALA A 17 -20.37 -14.23 7.09
C ALA A 17 -18.89 -13.76 7.01
N VAL A 18 -18.20 -14.17 5.97
CA VAL A 18 -16.94 -13.59 5.53
C VAL A 18 -17.35 -12.30 4.88
N LYS A 19 -17.02 -11.18 5.54
CA LYS A 19 -17.16 -9.83 5.00
C LYS A 19 -16.63 -9.85 3.56
N ARG A 20 -17.53 -9.81 2.56
CA ARG A 20 -17.13 -9.74 1.15
C ARG A 20 -16.35 -8.45 0.98
N LEU A 21 -15.03 -8.56 0.94
CA LEU A 21 -14.16 -7.44 0.63
C LEU A 21 -14.54 -7.00 -0.78
N THR A 22 -15.10 -5.79 -0.90
CA THR A 22 -15.33 -5.17 -2.21
C THR A 22 -13.97 -4.78 -2.76
N TYR A 23 -13.40 -5.63 -3.61
CA TYR A 23 -12.13 -5.35 -4.25
C TYR A 23 -12.30 -4.31 -5.34
N LYS A 24 -11.48 -3.27 -5.32
CA LYS A 24 -11.30 -2.40 -6.47
C LYS A 24 -10.24 -3.04 -7.37
N PHE A 25 -10.66 -3.51 -8.54
CA PHE A 25 -9.72 -4.00 -9.55
C PHE A 25 -8.95 -2.81 -10.12
N ILE A 26 -7.65 -2.75 -9.82
CA ILE A 26 -6.74 -1.76 -10.41
C ILE A 26 -6.35 -2.19 -11.83
N ASN A 27 -6.16 -3.50 -12.02
CA ASN A 27 -5.83 -4.12 -13.29
C ASN A 27 -6.81 -5.27 -13.55
N GLU A 28 -7.52 -5.23 -14.68
CA GLU A 28 -8.35 -6.32 -15.18
C GLU A 28 -7.75 -6.83 -16.49
N LYS A 29 -7.62 -8.15 -16.61
CA LYS A 29 -7.08 -8.80 -17.80
C LYS A 29 -8.01 -9.92 -18.22
N VAL A 30 -8.40 -9.89 -19.49
CA VAL A 30 -9.09 -11.01 -20.12
C VAL A 30 -8.03 -12.02 -20.57
N ILE A 31 -8.24 -13.28 -20.24
CA ILE A 31 -7.41 -14.40 -20.68
C ILE A 31 -8.27 -15.23 -21.61
N GLU A 32 -7.85 -15.32 -22.87
CA GLU A 32 -8.50 -16.18 -23.86
C GLU A 32 -7.94 -17.61 -23.79
N PRO A 33 -8.75 -18.63 -24.10
CA PRO A 33 -8.25 -20.00 -24.20
C PRO A 33 -7.15 -20.11 -25.26
N GLU A 34 -6.03 -20.78 -24.94
CA GLU A 34 -4.98 -21.09 -25.92
C GLU A 34 -5.42 -22.16 -26.94
N ALA A 35 -6.44 -22.95 -26.58
CA ALA A 35 -6.97 -23.99 -27.45
C ALA A 35 -7.70 -23.41 -28.66
N HIS A 36 -7.62 -24.10 -29.80
CA HIS A 36 -8.39 -23.73 -30.99
C HIS A 36 -9.90 -23.79 -30.70
N ILE A 37 -10.58 -22.65 -30.84
CA ILE A 37 -12.02 -22.53 -30.69
C ILE A 37 -12.67 -22.78 -32.06
N SER A 38 -13.59 -23.75 -32.14
CA SER A 38 -14.31 -24.04 -33.40
C SER A 38 -15.20 -22.85 -33.80
N SER A 39 -15.40 -22.66 -35.10
CA SER A 39 -16.18 -21.53 -35.64
C SER A 39 -17.66 -21.52 -35.22
N ASN A 40 -18.19 -22.65 -34.76
CA ASN A 40 -19.55 -22.80 -34.23
C ASN A 40 -19.64 -22.64 -32.70
N ALA A 41 -18.54 -22.35 -32.01
CA ALA A 41 -18.54 -22.13 -30.57
C ALA A 41 -19.22 -20.80 -30.22
N GLN A 42 -19.96 -20.79 -29.11
CA GLN A 42 -20.60 -19.59 -28.58
C GLN A 42 -19.89 -19.12 -27.31
N PHE A 43 -19.64 -17.82 -27.21
CA PHE A 43 -19.16 -17.20 -25.98
C PHE A 43 -20.28 -17.20 -24.92
N ILE A 44 -20.01 -17.79 -23.75
CA ILE A 44 -20.99 -17.93 -22.65
C ILE A 44 -20.76 -16.88 -21.56
N GLY A 45 -19.55 -16.31 -21.46
CA GLY A 45 -19.18 -15.34 -20.43
C GLY A 45 -17.80 -15.60 -19.86
N TYR A 46 -17.38 -14.77 -18.91
CA TYR A 46 -16.13 -14.93 -18.19
C TYR A 46 -16.35 -15.60 -16.84
N LYS A 47 -15.44 -16.51 -16.48
CA LYS A 47 -15.30 -16.97 -15.09
C LYS A 47 -14.28 -16.07 -14.40
N THR A 48 -14.72 -15.31 -13.40
CA THR A 48 -13.83 -14.41 -12.66
C THR A 48 -12.89 -15.19 -11.74
N PHE A 49 -11.60 -14.88 -11.82
CA PHE A 49 -10.57 -15.35 -10.89
C PHE A 49 -9.78 -14.15 -10.37
N VAL A 50 -9.80 -13.93 -9.04
CA VAL A 50 -9.18 -12.75 -8.41
C VAL A 50 -7.87 -13.15 -7.76
N VAL A 51 -6.78 -12.49 -8.16
CA VAL A 51 -5.48 -12.57 -7.49
C VAL A 51 -5.23 -11.25 -6.77
N GLN A 52 -4.92 -11.31 -5.49
CA GLN A 52 -4.47 -10.14 -4.71
C GLN A 52 -2.95 -10.15 -4.62
N ASN A 53 -2.33 -8.99 -4.82
CA ASN A 53 -0.89 -8.81 -4.71
C ASN A 53 -0.56 -7.64 -3.78
N ILE A 54 0.66 -7.63 -3.24
CA ILE A 54 1.22 -6.53 -2.46
C ILE A 54 2.50 -6.06 -3.16
N GLU A 55 2.61 -4.75 -3.38
CA GLU A 55 3.83 -4.12 -3.87
C GLU A 55 4.42 -3.26 -2.76
N ILE A 56 5.69 -3.50 -2.42
CA ILE A 56 6.43 -2.73 -1.44
C ILE A 56 7.51 -1.97 -2.18
N ASN A 57 7.44 -0.64 -2.13
CA ASN A 57 8.32 0.25 -2.87
C ASN A 57 8.95 1.27 -1.90
N ASN A 58 10.27 1.42 -1.97
CA ASN A 58 10.93 2.56 -1.34
C ASN A 58 10.76 3.81 -2.22
N ILE A 59 10.11 4.85 -1.70
CA ILE A 59 9.85 6.10 -2.41
C ILE A 59 10.69 7.22 -1.78
N ASN A 60 11.70 7.67 -2.52
CA ASN A 60 12.62 8.72 -2.07
C ASN A 60 12.20 10.09 -2.64
N THR A 61 11.98 11.07 -1.76
CA THR A 61 11.68 12.46 -2.16
C THR A 61 12.87 13.36 -1.85
N CYS A 62 13.48 13.96 -2.87
CA CYS A 62 14.57 14.92 -2.71
C CYS A 62 14.04 16.35 -2.63
N TYR A 63 14.09 16.96 -1.44
CA TYR A 63 13.73 18.36 -1.25
C TYR A 63 14.94 19.27 -1.53
N LYS A 64 14.90 19.98 -2.68
CA LYS A 64 15.89 21.02 -3.01
C LYS A 64 15.45 22.34 -2.39
N MET A 65 16.08 22.74 -1.29
CA MET A 65 15.72 23.94 -0.54
C MET A 65 16.39 25.18 -1.16
N ALA A 66 15.58 26.09 -1.71
CA ALA A 66 16.09 27.34 -2.26
C ALA A 66 16.71 28.20 -1.16
N ARG A 67 17.82 28.87 -1.50
CA ARG A 67 18.53 29.80 -0.61
C ARG A 67 18.88 31.05 -1.40
N TYR A 68 18.59 32.21 -0.83
CA TYR A 68 18.85 33.51 -1.45
C TYR A 68 19.67 34.37 -0.51
N ARG A 69 20.63 35.11 -1.08
CA ARG A 69 21.31 36.20 -0.38
C ARG A 69 20.55 37.49 -0.64
N LEU A 70 20.17 38.19 0.42
CA LEU A 70 19.52 39.50 0.34
C LEU A 70 20.55 40.62 0.13
N ALA A 71 20.08 41.81 -0.22
CA ALA A 71 20.93 42.97 -0.48
C ALA A 71 21.77 43.40 0.74
N ASP A 72 21.28 43.13 1.95
CA ASP A 72 21.98 43.38 3.22
C ASP A 72 23.02 42.29 3.57
N GLY A 73 23.18 41.28 2.71
CA GLY A 73 24.10 40.17 2.89
C GLY A 73 23.54 38.98 3.69
N SER A 74 22.34 39.09 4.27
CA SER A 74 21.69 38.00 5.00
C SER A 74 21.21 36.88 4.06
N ILE A 75 20.99 35.67 4.60
CA ILE A 75 20.54 34.50 3.82
C ILE A 75 19.15 34.08 4.26
N VAL A 76 18.21 34.06 3.33
CA VAL A 76 16.88 33.45 3.52
C VAL A 76 16.89 32.07 2.85
N SER A 77 16.40 31.06 3.57
CA SER A 77 16.29 29.69 3.06
C SER A 77 14.86 29.21 3.16
N ALA A 78 14.39 28.49 2.14
CA ALA A 78 13.15 27.74 2.19
C ALA A 78 13.16 26.80 3.42
N GLN A 79 11.99 26.47 3.94
CA GLN A 79 11.84 25.59 5.10
C GLN A 79 11.22 24.27 4.66
N LEU A 80 11.65 23.16 5.28
CA LEU A 80 10.96 21.88 5.12
C LEU A 80 9.55 21.97 5.72
N PRO A 81 8.58 21.22 5.15
CA PRO A 81 7.30 20.98 5.82
C PRO A 81 7.52 20.57 7.27
N ALA A 82 6.69 21.08 8.19
CA ALA A 82 6.84 20.84 9.62
C ALA A 82 6.91 19.34 9.98
N GLU A 83 6.19 18.51 9.23
CA GLU A 83 6.09 17.06 9.39
C GLU A 83 7.39 16.31 9.11
N LEU A 84 8.32 16.93 8.37
CA LEU A 84 9.61 16.36 8.00
C LEU A 84 10.76 16.94 8.83
N LYS A 85 10.49 17.94 9.68
CA LYS A 85 11.54 18.56 10.49
C LYS A 85 12.09 17.54 11.49
N GLY A 86 13.39 17.29 11.42
CA GLY A 86 14.13 16.43 12.35
C GLY A 86 14.22 14.96 11.93
N SER A 87 13.60 14.52 10.84
CA SER A 87 13.69 13.13 10.39
C SER A 87 13.97 13.00 8.90
N HIS A 88 14.87 12.06 8.55
CA HIS A 88 15.14 11.67 7.17
C HIS A 88 14.16 10.61 6.66
N PHE A 89 13.30 10.07 7.53
CA PHE A 89 12.35 9.03 7.19
C PHE A 89 10.93 9.60 7.18
N GLY A 90 10.19 9.32 6.11
CA GLY A 90 8.80 9.72 6.00
C GLY A 90 7.92 9.08 7.08
N THR A 91 6.81 9.75 7.41
CA THR A 91 5.86 9.30 8.43
C THR A 91 5.43 7.85 8.25
N THR A 92 5.06 7.44 7.03
CA THR A 92 4.59 6.07 6.75
C THR A 92 5.62 5.01 7.12
N LEU A 93 6.88 5.21 6.72
CA LEU A 93 7.96 4.28 7.03
C LEU A 93 8.20 4.20 8.54
N ARG A 94 8.18 5.34 9.23
CA ARG A 94 8.37 5.40 10.68
C ARG A 94 7.26 4.68 11.43
N THR A 95 6.01 4.93 11.08
CA THR A 95 4.85 4.24 11.67
C THR A 95 4.93 2.73 11.43
N TYR A 96 5.32 2.30 10.22
CA TYR A 96 5.53 0.88 9.93
C TYR A 96 6.60 0.27 10.85
N VAL A 97 7.78 0.88 10.93
CA VAL A 97 8.90 0.36 11.74
C VAL A 97 8.53 0.28 13.22
N LEU A 98 7.90 1.33 13.77
CA LEU A 98 7.43 1.34 15.15
C LEU A 98 6.38 0.25 15.41
N TYR A 99 5.43 0.08 14.49
CA TYR A 99 4.41 -0.96 14.60
C TYR A 99 5.03 -2.36 14.61
N GLN A 100 5.95 -2.64 13.68
CA GLN A 100 6.60 -3.93 13.59
C GLN A 100 7.42 -4.26 14.86
N HIS A 101 8.17 -3.29 15.38
CA HIS A 101 8.99 -3.51 16.57
C HIS A 101 8.14 -3.65 17.84
N HIS A 102 7.20 -2.73 18.08
CA HIS A 102 6.48 -2.69 19.35
C HIS A 102 5.27 -3.61 19.40
N HIS A 103 4.53 -3.77 18.31
CA HIS A 103 3.32 -4.59 18.27
C HIS A 103 3.57 -6.00 17.72
N CYS A 104 4.40 -6.12 16.67
CA CYS A 104 4.71 -7.42 16.08
C CYS A 104 5.97 -8.07 16.66
N GLN A 105 6.67 -7.39 17.59
CA GLN A 105 7.87 -7.89 18.26
C GLN A 105 8.99 -8.30 17.29
N VAL A 106 9.05 -7.68 16.10
CA VAL A 106 10.14 -7.92 15.15
C VAL A 106 11.41 -7.32 15.73
N THR A 107 12.48 -8.12 15.76
CA THR A 107 13.76 -7.67 16.30
C THR A 107 14.37 -6.58 15.45
N GLN A 108 15.19 -5.72 16.06
CA GLN A 108 15.89 -4.65 15.33
C GLN A 108 16.76 -5.19 14.19
N SER A 109 17.43 -6.32 14.38
CA SER A 109 18.25 -6.95 13.34
C SER A 109 17.44 -7.41 12.13
N LEU A 110 16.30 -8.05 12.36
CA LEU A 110 15.41 -8.49 11.28
C LEU A 110 14.76 -7.31 10.55
N LEU A 111 14.41 -6.25 11.29
CA LEU A 111 13.93 -5.01 10.68
C LEU A 111 15.00 -4.38 9.79
N LEU A 112 16.24 -4.33 10.24
CA LEU A 112 17.33 -3.77 9.44
C LEU A 112 17.53 -4.54 8.13
N GLU A 113 17.56 -5.88 8.21
CA GLU A 113 17.64 -6.76 7.05
C GLU A 113 16.48 -6.52 6.08
N GLN A 114 15.24 -6.60 6.56
CA GLN A 114 14.04 -6.38 5.76
C GLN A 114 14.02 -4.99 5.09
N LEU A 115 14.36 -3.94 5.82
CA LEU A 115 14.38 -2.57 5.29
C LEU A 115 15.45 -2.42 4.21
N SER A 116 16.62 -3.03 4.40
CA SER A 116 17.69 -3.02 3.40
C SER A 116 17.33 -3.78 2.13
N GLU A 117 16.63 -4.92 2.24
CA GLU A 117 16.09 -5.65 1.09
C GLU A 117 15.09 -4.82 0.28
N TRP A 118 14.33 -3.96 0.97
CA TRP A 118 13.42 -3.01 0.33
C TRP A 118 14.12 -1.75 -0.18
N GLY A 119 15.45 -1.66 -0.05
CA GLY A 119 16.27 -0.55 -0.52
C GLY A 119 16.16 0.70 0.36
N VAL A 120 15.71 0.58 1.61
CA VAL A 120 15.73 1.68 2.58
C VAL A 120 17.14 1.81 3.15
N ASP A 121 17.76 2.97 2.93
CA ASP A 121 19.06 3.31 3.49
C ASP A 121 18.91 3.80 4.94
N ILE A 122 19.04 2.86 5.88
CA ILE A 122 18.97 3.13 7.32
C ILE A 122 20.08 2.38 8.05
N SER A 123 20.79 3.07 8.92
CA SER A 123 21.79 2.45 9.80
C SER A 123 21.16 1.89 11.07
N ALA A 124 21.85 0.95 11.73
CA ALA A 124 21.42 0.41 13.02
C ALA A 124 21.22 1.52 14.08
N ASP A 125 22.08 2.54 14.09
CA ASP A 125 21.97 3.68 15.00
C ASP A 125 20.74 4.55 14.70
N GLN A 126 20.46 4.82 13.42
CA GLN A 126 19.28 5.56 13.00
C GLN A 126 18.00 4.79 13.35
N LEU A 127 18.00 3.47 13.16
CA LEU A 127 16.89 2.61 13.56
C LEU A 127 16.70 2.62 15.09
N ASN A 128 17.78 2.51 15.87
CA ASN A 128 17.70 2.58 17.33
C ASN A 128 17.11 3.91 17.82
N ARG A 129 17.56 5.04 17.23
CA ARG A 129 17.03 6.37 17.55
C ARG A 129 15.54 6.46 17.21
N LEU A 130 15.15 5.96 16.04
CA LEU A 130 13.74 5.92 15.60
C LEU A 130 12.87 5.14 16.60
N LEU A 131 13.35 4.00 17.10
CA LEU A 131 12.63 3.15 18.07
C LEU A 131 12.63 3.71 19.50
N SER A 132 13.60 4.55 19.84
CA SER A 132 13.74 5.14 21.19
C SER A 132 13.01 6.47 21.35
N GLU A 133 12.78 7.20 20.26
CA GLU A 133 12.01 8.45 20.28
C GLU A 133 10.53 8.14 20.56
N LYS A 134 10.01 8.63 21.70
CA LYS A 134 8.57 8.59 22.00
C LYS A 134 7.82 9.46 21.01
N TYR A 135 7.25 8.85 19.98
CA TYR A 135 6.23 9.49 19.15
C TYR A 135 4.86 9.10 19.67
N ASP A 136 4.40 9.81 20.70
CA ASP A 136 3.06 9.62 21.29
C ASP A 136 1.91 9.99 20.33
N ASP A 137 2.19 10.58 19.15
CA ASP A 137 1.17 11.14 18.24
C ASP A 137 1.26 10.63 16.78
N PHE A 138 1.22 9.32 16.53
CA PHE A 138 0.96 8.80 15.18
C PHE A 138 -0.36 8.03 15.07
N HIS A 139 -1.46 8.75 15.27
CA HIS A 139 -2.80 8.30 14.88
C HIS A 139 -3.47 9.30 13.94
N GLN A 140 -2.91 9.47 12.74
CA GLN A 140 -3.70 9.95 11.60
C GLN A 140 -3.26 9.17 10.35
N PRO A 141 -4.10 8.27 9.81
CA PRO A 141 -3.88 7.75 8.46
C PRO A 141 -4.03 8.93 7.50
N ARG A 142 -2.91 9.45 7.01
CA ARG A 142 -2.94 10.49 5.99
C ARG A 142 -3.29 9.81 4.68
N ASN A 143 -4.46 10.15 4.13
CA ASN A 143 -4.89 9.73 2.81
C ASN A 143 -3.79 10.06 1.80
N ILE A 144 -3.08 9.04 1.34
CA ILE A 144 -2.19 9.15 0.19
C ILE A 144 -3.12 9.28 -1.02
N SER A 145 -3.53 10.52 -1.32
CA SER A 145 -4.22 10.81 -2.56
C SER A 145 -3.26 10.46 -3.69
N LEU A 146 -3.63 9.43 -4.46
CA LEU A 146 -2.90 8.95 -5.63
C LEU A 146 -2.44 10.14 -6.49
N LEU A 147 -1.12 10.32 -6.61
CA LEU A 147 -0.56 10.90 -7.82
C LEU A 147 -0.80 9.87 -8.93
N ARG A 148 -1.96 9.95 -9.59
CA ARG A 148 -2.11 9.43 -10.93
C ARG A 148 -1.22 10.29 -11.83
N SER A 149 0.02 9.87 -12.03
CA SER A 149 0.82 10.41 -13.13
C SER A 149 0.20 9.93 -14.42
N GLN A 150 -0.56 10.81 -15.09
CA GLN A 150 -0.72 10.72 -16.53
C GLN A 150 0.64 11.08 -17.16
N ALA A 151 1.14 10.18 -17.99
CA ALA A 151 2.07 10.46 -19.08
C ALA A 151 1.69 9.51 -20.22
#